data_AF-C0DW91-F1
#
_entry.id   AF-C0DW91-F1
#
_cell.length_a   1.000
_cell.length_b   1.000
_cell.length_c   1.000
_cell.angle_alpha   90.00
_cell.angle_beta   90.00
_cell.angle_gamma   90.00
#
_symmetry.space_group_name_H-M   'P 1'
#
loop_
_entity.id
_entity.type
_entity.pdbx_description
1 polymer ?
#
loop_
_entity_poly.entity_id
_entity_poly.type
_entity_poly.pdbx_seq_one_letter_code
_entity_poly.pdbx_strand_id
1 'polypeptide(L)'
;MLAQCRTLIERLQRKGTGAGAGSSMAVAHLLQRLQQTLARMERLMALFAARNRTQSLLRTLLLANEIAVAVVAQRRIMPLWRSNVKMLARSISQNSSRHGEHYITRNRSEYWGMLRSAAGGGVLIALMALLKIHIGSLPGGHLYHAVLASLNYGIGFVLIHMLHFTVATKQPAMTAARFAQAVERSSSGRAVNQKLAQLLIDVIRSQGVAVFGNVIVSVLLAVFISHAFAHHFGSPLLDTATTAYQLKSLAVFSTPALLFAAIAGVWLFCSGIIAGFFDNRADYLNLKLRLREHPLLKRILPAAWRQRLADYIHNHYGAIMGNFCFGWLLGMTGYLGHLTGLPLDIRHVAFSSANLGYAAVSGDIGFFSFTANLLMVLLIGVVNLLVSFSITLWVALRSRDAVLDNPLQIIGSTISLVKQKPKSLFFPPSDTPEAEKKPAAPSK
;
A
#
# COMPACT_ATOMS: atom_id res chain seq x y z
N MET A 1 19.40 -15.78 35.83
CA MET A 1 20.03 -14.74 34.99
C MET A 1 19.56 -14.78 33.52
N LEU A 2 19.77 -15.85 32.72
CA LEU A 2 19.35 -15.88 31.30
C LEU A 2 17.85 -15.64 31.08
N ALA A 3 17.00 -16.19 31.95
CA ALA A 3 15.56 -15.95 31.91
C ALA A 3 15.23 -14.44 32.04
N GLN A 4 15.90 -13.72 32.94
CA GLN A 4 15.73 -12.27 33.10
C GLN A 4 16.21 -11.50 31.85
N CYS A 5 17.32 -11.93 31.23
CA CYS A 5 17.78 -11.35 29.96
C CYS A 5 16.74 -11.52 28.85
N ARG A 6 16.11 -12.69 28.73
CA ARG A 6 14.99 -12.92 27.80
C ARG A 6 13.83 -11.97 28.06
N THR A 7 13.40 -11.86 29.32
CA THR A 7 12.28 -10.97 29.69
C THR A 7 12.59 -9.51 29.35
N LEU A 8 13.85 -9.07 29.54
CA LEU A 8 14.32 -7.74 29.17
C LEU A 8 14.32 -7.50 27.66
N ILE A 9 14.78 -8.47 26.86
CA ILE A 9 14.72 -8.39 25.40
C ILE A 9 13.27 -8.31 24.92
N GLU A 10 12.39 -9.15 25.44
CA GLU A 10 10.97 -9.12 25.09
C GLU A 10 10.34 -7.77 25.45
N ARG A 11 10.68 -7.22 26.62
CA ARG A 11 10.23 -5.90 27.06
C ARG A 11 10.76 -4.79 26.15
N LEU A 12 12.04 -4.84 25.77
CA LEU A 12 12.67 -3.86 24.85
C LEU A 12 12.08 -3.96 23.43
N GLN A 13 11.89 -5.17 22.91
CA GLN A 13 11.23 -5.41 21.63
C GLN A 13 9.79 -4.87 21.66
N ARG A 14 9.03 -5.11 22.74
CA ARG A 14 7.67 -4.55 22.91
C ARG A 14 7.68 -3.03 22.99
N LYS A 15 8.66 -2.40 23.66
CA LYS A 15 8.78 -0.94 23.69
C LYS A 15 9.11 -0.35 22.31
N GLY A 16 10.06 -0.94 21.58
CA GLY A 16 10.46 -0.46 20.26
C GLY A 16 9.43 -0.72 19.16
N THR A 17 8.62 -1.78 19.27
CA THR A 17 7.63 -2.18 18.24
C THR A 17 6.17 -1.89 18.60
N GLY A 18 5.84 -1.77 19.89
CA GLY A 18 4.45 -1.67 20.38
C GLY A 18 4.10 -0.35 21.05
N ALA A 19 5.07 0.43 21.53
CA ALA A 19 4.81 1.66 22.30
C ALA A 19 5.01 2.97 21.51
N GLY A 20 5.16 2.92 20.19
CA GLY A 20 5.28 4.12 19.34
C GLY A 20 6.59 4.89 19.49
N ALA A 21 7.64 4.27 20.07
CA ALA A 21 8.96 4.90 20.18
C ALA A 21 9.78 4.84 18.87
N GLY A 22 9.34 4.04 17.90
CA GLY A 22 10.10 3.71 16.70
C GLY A 22 11.37 2.90 17.02
N SER A 23 11.84 2.11 16.05
CA SER A 23 13.07 1.33 16.21
C SER A 23 14.02 1.57 15.05
N SER A 24 15.29 1.78 15.35
CA SER A 24 16.35 1.69 14.35
C SER A 24 16.50 0.23 13.88
N MET A 25 16.76 0.03 12.59
CA MET A 25 17.10 -1.30 12.05
C MET A 25 18.34 -1.88 12.73
N ALA A 26 19.30 -1.04 13.13
CA ALA A 26 20.50 -1.47 13.84
C ALA A 26 20.15 -2.05 15.23
N VAL A 27 19.26 -1.39 15.98
CA VAL A 27 18.81 -1.86 17.30
C VAL A 27 18.00 -3.15 17.16
N ALA A 28 17.10 -3.22 16.17
CA ALA A 28 16.35 -4.44 15.90
C ALA A 28 17.27 -5.62 15.52
N HIS A 29 18.31 -5.36 14.70
CA HIS A 29 19.33 -6.36 14.38
C HIS A 29 20.10 -6.80 15.62
N LEU A 30 20.54 -5.87 16.47
CA LEU A 30 21.26 -6.17 17.70
C LEU A 30 20.40 -6.97 18.69
N LEU A 31 19.13 -6.63 18.87
CA LEU A 31 18.20 -7.38 19.72
C LEU A 31 17.99 -8.81 19.18
N GLN A 32 17.86 -8.96 17.86
CA GLN A 32 17.75 -10.28 17.24
C GLN A 32 19.02 -11.11 17.41
N ARG A 33 20.20 -10.50 17.21
CA ARG A 33 21.51 -11.13 17.47
C ARG A 33 21.61 -11.56 18.93
N LEU A 34 21.21 -10.70 19.86
CA LEU A 34 21.28 -10.98 21.30
C LEU A 34 20.37 -12.16 21.68
N GLN A 35 19.16 -12.22 21.14
CA GLN A 35 18.25 -13.34 21.31
C GLN A 35 18.83 -14.66 20.76
N GLN A 36 19.46 -14.61 19.57
CA GLN A 36 20.14 -15.76 18.98
C GLN A 36 21.33 -16.23 19.83
N THR A 37 22.11 -15.30 20.38
CA THR A 37 23.24 -15.60 21.25
C THR A 37 22.79 -16.26 22.56
N LEU A 38 21.73 -15.75 23.20
CA LEU A 38 21.18 -16.37 24.41
C LEU A 38 20.66 -17.79 24.15
N ALA A 39 19.97 -18.01 23.02
CA ALA A 39 19.50 -19.34 22.65
C ALA A 39 20.67 -20.33 22.44
N ARG A 40 21.78 -19.86 21.83
CA ARG A 40 23.01 -20.66 21.68
C ARG A 40 23.64 -20.98 23.04
N MET A 41 23.75 -19.99 23.93
CA MET A 41 24.29 -20.19 25.28
C MET A 41 23.48 -21.23 26.06
N GLU A 42 22.14 -21.15 26.01
CA GLU A 42 21.25 -22.10 26.69
C GLU A 42 21.46 -23.54 26.20
N ARG A 43 21.65 -23.73 24.89
CA ARG A 43 21.92 -25.05 24.29
C ARG A 43 23.29 -25.61 24.68
N LEU A 44 24.31 -24.75 24.69
CA LEU A 44 25.66 -25.15 25.13
C LEU A 44 25.65 -25.52 26.62
N MET A 45 25.00 -24.73 27.47
CA MET A 45 24.86 -25.07 28.89
C MET A 45 24.05 -26.36 29.09
N ALA A 46 23.02 -26.60 28.28
CA ALA A 46 22.32 -27.87 28.30
C ALA A 46 23.26 -29.03 27.95
N LEU A 47 24.21 -28.86 27.01
CA LEU A 47 25.21 -29.88 26.73
C LEU A 47 26.06 -30.21 27.98
N PHE A 48 26.56 -29.19 28.67
CA PHE A 48 27.36 -29.34 29.89
C PHE A 48 26.57 -29.87 31.10
N ALA A 49 25.26 -29.59 31.16
CA ALA A 49 24.39 -30.04 32.24
C ALA A 49 23.87 -31.49 32.05
N ALA A 50 24.27 -32.19 30.98
CA ALA A 50 23.85 -33.56 30.75
C ALA A 50 24.51 -34.53 31.75
N ARG A 51 23.69 -35.18 32.59
CA ARG A 51 24.18 -36.14 33.61
C ARG A 51 24.40 -37.56 33.07
N ASN A 52 23.73 -37.93 31.98
CA ASN A 52 23.79 -39.29 31.42
C ASN A 52 24.32 -39.28 29.98
N ARG A 53 25.04 -40.34 29.60
CA ARG A 53 25.68 -40.49 28.27
C ARG A 53 24.70 -40.40 27.11
N THR A 54 23.50 -40.95 27.26
CA THR A 54 22.40 -40.86 26.27
C THR A 54 21.89 -39.42 26.08
N GLN A 55 21.76 -38.64 27.16
CA GLN A 55 21.35 -37.24 27.08
C GLN A 55 22.42 -36.37 26.41
N SER A 56 23.70 -36.63 26.72
CA SER A 56 24.83 -35.94 26.09
C SER A 56 24.90 -36.22 24.59
N LEU A 57 24.77 -37.48 24.17
CA LEU A 57 24.68 -37.87 22.76
C LEU A 57 23.53 -37.18 22.03
N LEU A 58 22.31 -37.20 22.60
CA LEU A 58 21.14 -36.58 21.98
C LEU A 58 21.32 -35.06 21.82
N ARG A 59 21.82 -34.37 22.86
CA ARG A 59 22.08 -32.92 22.82
C ARG A 59 23.20 -32.57 21.84
N THR A 60 24.22 -33.42 21.71
CA THR A 60 25.31 -33.28 20.73
C THR A 60 24.81 -33.43 19.30
N LEU A 61 23.96 -34.43 19.04
CA LEU A 61 23.33 -34.64 17.73
C LEU A 61 22.43 -33.47 17.33
N LEU A 62 21.64 -32.93 18.28
CA LEU A 62 20.83 -31.74 18.05
C LEU A 62 21.69 -30.52 17.69
N LEU A 63 22.79 -30.28 18.41
CA LEU A 63 23.72 -29.19 18.12
C LEU A 63 24.40 -29.37 16.76
N ALA A 64 24.86 -30.59 16.45
CA ALA A 64 25.48 -30.91 15.16
C ALA A 64 24.51 -30.69 14.00
N ASN A 65 23.24 -31.10 14.16
CA ASN A 65 22.19 -30.84 13.18
C ASN A 65 21.97 -29.34 12.98
N GLU A 66 21.90 -28.56 14.06
CA GLU A 66 21.74 -27.10 13.95
C GLU A 66 22.90 -26.41 13.25
N ILE A 67 24.14 -26.84 13.53
CA ILE A 67 25.33 -26.32 12.85
C ILE A 67 25.29 -26.70 11.36
N ALA A 68 24.95 -27.95 11.03
CA ALA A 68 24.82 -28.40 9.65
C ALA A 68 23.75 -27.59 8.89
N VAL A 69 22.57 -27.41 9.49
CA VAL A 69 21.50 -26.57 8.94
C VAL A 69 21.95 -25.12 8.78
N ALA A 70 22.67 -24.55 9.76
CA ALA A 70 23.17 -23.18 9.69
C ALA A 70 24.23 -23.00 8.59
N VAL A 71 25.14 -23.95 8.41
CA VAL A 71 26.18 -23.94 7.35
C VAL A 71 25.54 -24.04 5.97
N VAL A 72 24.54 -24.91 5.80
CA VAL A 72 23.77 -25.01 4.55
C VAL A 72 22.96 -23.73 4.31
N ALA A 73 22.38 -23.15 5.36
CA ALA A 73 21.65 -21.88 5.29
C ALA A 73 22.55 -20.69 4.94
N GLN A 74 23.82 -20.69 5.34
CA GLN A 74 24.79 -19.63 5.02
C GLN A 74 25.12 -19.58 3.52
N ARG A 75 25.01 -20.71 2.81
CA ARG A 75 25.16 -20.79 1.36
C ARG A 75 23.90 -20.36 0.59
N ARG A 76 22.83 -20.01 1.29
CA ARG A 76 21.56 -19.56 0.69
C ARG A 76 21.30 -18.12 1.12
N ILE A 77 20.96 -17.25 0.17
CA ILE A 77 20.58 -15.85 0.46
C ILE A 77 19.19 -15.79 1.11
N MET A 78 18.36 -16.82 0.88
CA MET A 78 16.95 -16.85 1.27
C MET A 78 16.67 -16.73 2.78
N PRO A 79 17.43 -17.36 3.70
CA PRO A 79 17.24 -17.19 5.15
C PRO A 79 17.57 -15.78 5.66
N LEU A 80 18.62 -15.14 5.10
CA LEU A 80 18.96 -13.74 5.41
C LEU A 80 17.87 -12.79 4.91
N TRP A 81 17.39 -13.02 3.69
CA TRP A 81 16.31 -12.25 3.10
C TRP A 81 15.02 -12.38 3.91
N ARG A 82 14.65 -13.59 4.36
CA ARG A 82 13.50 -13.82 5.26
C ARG A 82 13.58 -13.04 6.57
N SER A 83 14.76 -12.94 7.17
CA SER A 83 14.97 -12.19 8.42
C SER A 83 14.81 -10.68 8.24
N ASN A 84 15.35 -10.12 7.16
CA ASN A 84 15.23 -8.69 6.85
C ASN A 84 13.81 -8.30 6.40
N VAL A 85 13.16 -9.17 5.62
CA VAL A 85 11.75 -9.02 5.24
C VAL A 85 10.86 -9.03 6.48
N LYS A 86 11.13 -9.86 7.49
CA LYS A 86 10.35 -9.90 8.74
C LYS A 86 10.41 -8.57 9.51
N MET A 87 11.56 -7.90 9.48
CA MET A 87 11.76 -6.60 10.14
C MET A 87 11.07 -5.45 9.37
N LEU A 88 11.25 -5.39 8.05
CA LEU A 88 10.57 -4.42 7.18
C LEU A 88 9.05 -4.59 7.23
N ALA A 89 8.58 -5.84 7.19
CA ALA A 89 7.16 -6.16 7.18
C ALA A 89 6.46 -5.91 8.52
N ARG A 90 7.17 -6.02 9.66
CA ARG A 90 6.64 -5.55 10.95
C ARG A 90 6.43 -4.03 10.96
N SER A 91 7.37 -3.25 10.44
CA SER A 91 7.25 -1.79 10.31
C SER A 91 6.06 -1.38 9.43
N ILE A 92 5.87 -2.06 8.30
CA ILE A 92 4.75 -1.83 7.37
C ILE A 92 3.41 -2.20 8.02
N SER A 93 3.33 -3.40 8.59
CA SER A 93 2.09 -3.99 9.07
C SER A 93 1.57 -3.33 10.36
N GLN A 94 2.46 -2.93 11.27
CA GLN A 94 2.09 -2.26 12.51
C GLN A 94 1.64 -0.81 12.25
N ASN A 95 2.35 -0.08 11.38
CA ASN A 95 2.04 1.33 11.16
C ASN A 95 0.88 1.57 10.19
N SER A 96 0.74 0.71 9.17
CA SER A 96 -0.42 0.68 8.28
C SER A 96 -1.73 0.43 9.04
N SER A 97 -1.68 -0.33 10.15
CA SER A 97 -2.88 -0.62 10.94
C SER A 97 -3.50 0.63 11.59
N ARG A 98 -2.71 1.60 12.08
CA ARG A 98 -3.22 2.80 12.76
C ARG A 98 -4.03 3.74 11.87
N HIS A 99 -3.76 3.76 10.56
CA HIS A 99 -4.42 4.67 9.61
C HIS A 99 -5.34 3.94 8.61
N GLY A 100 -5.33 2.60 8.59
CA GLY A 100 -6.05 1.78 7.62
C GLY A 100 -7.56 1.62 7.85
N GLU A 101 -8.06 1.96 9.04
CA GLU A 101 -9.46 1.70 9.44
C GLU A 101 -10.49 2.50 8.63
N HIS A 102 -10.15 3.72 8.21
CA HIS A 102 -11.04 4.60 7.44
C HIS A 102 -11.22 4.17 5.96
N TYR A 103 -10.51 3.14 5.50
CA TYR A 103 -10.56 2.70 4.10
C TYR A 103 -11.50 1.51 3.83
N ILE A 104 -12.23 1.05 4.85
CA ILE A 104 -13.25 0.00 4.70
C ILE A 104 -14.61 0.58 5.08
N THR A 105 -15.50 0.67 4.09
CA THR A 105 -16.88 1.16 4.27
C THR A 105 -17.74 0.06 4.89
N ARG A 106 -18.34 0.35 6.05
CA ARG A 106 -19.24 -0.57 6.78
C ARG A 106 -20.71 -0.17 6.67
N ASN A 107 -20.98 1.13 6.54
CA ASN A 107 -22.33 1.68 6.43
C ASN A 107 -22.51 2.56 5.18
N ARG A 108 -23.75 2.94 4.89
CA ARG A 108 -24.09 3.79 3.74
C ARG A 108 -23.46 5.19 3.79
N SER A 109 -23.33 5.78 4.98
CA SER A 109 -22.72 7.11 5.14
C SER A 109 -21.25 7.10 4.70
N GLU A 110 -20.49 6.11 5.19
CA GLU A 110 -19.09 5.88 4.82
C GLU A 110 -18.94 5.57 3.32
N TYR A 111 -19.88 4.82 2.74
CA TYR A 111 -19.90 4.53 1.30
C TYR A 111 -20.00 5.80 0.46
N TRP A 112 -20.98 6.67 0.75
CA TRP A 112 -21.12 7.94 0.03
C TRP A 112 -19.99 8.93 0.34
N GLY A 113 -19.47 8.91 1.56
CA GLY A 113 -18.27 9.66 1.95
C GLY A 113 -17.05 9.25 1.11
N MET A 114 -16.83 7.95 0.96
CA MET A 114 -15.77 7.39 0.12
C MET A 114 -15.95 7.76 -1.35
N LEU A 115 -17.18 7.67 -1.88
CA LEU A 115 -17.45 8.06 -3.26
C LEU A 115 -17.13 9.54 -3.51
N ARG A 116 -17.55 10.45 -2.61
CA ARG A 116 -17.25 11.90 -2.72
C ARG A 116 -15.75 12.18 -2.61
N SER A 117 -15.07 11.54 -1.67
CA SER A 117 -13.62 11.65 -1.50
C SER A 117 -12.87 11.12 -2.73
N ALA A 118 -13.35 10.03 -3.34
CA ALA A 118 -12.80 9.48 -4.58
C ALA A 118 -13.10 10.36 -5.80
N ALA A 119 -14.28 10.97 -5.87
CA ALA A 119 -14.62 11.96 -6.90
C ALA A 119 -13.63 13.14 -6.89
N GLY A 120 -13.35 13.71 -5.71
CA GLY A 120 -12.34 14.77 -5.55
C GLY A 120 -10.93 14.33 -6.00
N GLY A 121 -10.57 13.07 -5.72
CA GLY A 121 -9.34 12.47 -6.25
C GLY A 121 -9.34 12.37 -7.79
N GLY A 122 -10.48 12.01 -8.39
CA GLY A 122 -10.65 11.92 -9.84
C GLY A 122 -10.44 13.26 -10.55
N VAL A 123 -10.88 14.36 -9.95
CA VAL A 123 -10.64 15.72 -10.46
C VAL A 123 -9.13 15.99 -10.56
N LEU A 124 -8.40 15.83 -9.46
CA LEU A 124 -6.95 16.08 -9.46
C LEU A 124 -6.19 15.15 -10.41
N ILE A 125 -6.60 13.88 -10.52
CA ILE A 125 -5.98 12.92 -11.45
C ILE A 125 -6.15 13.36 -12.90
N ALA A 126 -7.33 13.86 -13.29
CA ALA A 126 -7.54 14.36 -14.65
C ALA A 126 -6.69 15.59 -14.97
N LEU A 127 -6.51 16.50 -13.99
CA LEU A 127 -5.61 17.66 -14.13
C LEU A 127 -4.14 17.23 -14.20
N MET A 128 -3.71 16.27 -13.39
CA MET A 128 -2.36 15.71 -13.43
C MET A 128 -2.09 15.02 -14.78
N ALA A 129 -3.07 14.30 -15.33
CA ALA A 129 -2.97 13.68 -16.64
C ALA A 129 -2.81 14.75 -17.75
N LEU A 130 -3.61 15.81 -17.71
CA LEU A 130 -3.48 16.95 -18.63
C LEU A 130 -2.09 17.58 -18.56
N LEU A 131 -1.62 17.87 -17.35
CA LEU A 131 -0.30 18.45 -17.14
C LEU A 131 0.81 17.51 -17.63
N LYS A 132 0.65 16.18 -17.48
CA LYS A 132 1.60 15.21 -18.03
C LYS A 132 1.65 15.24 -19.56
N ILE A 133 0.50 15.35 -20.20
CA ILE A 133 0.40 15.47 -21.67
C ILE A 133 1.12 16.74 -22.12
N HIS A 134 0.84 17.88 -21.46
CA HIS A 134 1.53 19.13 -21.73
C HIS A 134 3.04 19.07 -21.49
N ILE A 135 3.49 18.44 -20.40
CA ILE A 135 4.92 18.20 -20.14
C ILE A 135 5.55 17.39 -21.29
N GLY A 136 4.81 16.47 -21.90
CA GLY A 136 5.28 15.67 -23.04
C GLY A 136 5.43 16.45 -24.34
N SER A 137 4.74 17.60 -24.49
CA SER A 137 4.86 18.47 -25.67
C SER A 137 5.95 19.53 -25.53
N LEU A 138 6.54 19.71 -24.34
CA LEU A 138 7.63 20.66 -24.15
C LEU A 138 8.90 20.21 -24.89
N PRO A 139 9.76 21.12 -25.36
CA PRO A 139 11.08 20.74 -25.84
C PRO A 139 11.95 20.29 -24.66
N GLY A 140 12.64 19.16 -24.78
CA GLY A 140 13.50 18.65 -23.72
C GLY A 140 14.00 17.22 -23.95
N GLY A 141 14.91 16.79 -23.07
CA GLY A 141 15.40 15.40 -23.05
C GLY A 141 14.53 14.47 -22.21
N HIS A 142 14.68 13.16 -22.41
CA HIS A 142 13.92 12.13 -21.69
C HIS A 142 13.98 12.27 -20.15
N LEU A 143 15.15 12.59 -19.59
CA LEU A 143 15.30 12.82 -18.15
C LEU A 143 14.50 14.04 -17.67
N TYR A 144 14.48 15.12 -18.44
CA TYR A 144 13.75 16.34 -18.09
C TYR A 144 12.24 16.06 -18.01
N HIS A 145 11.67 15.39 -19.02
CA HIS A 145 10.26 14.98 -19.00
C HIS A 145 9.94 14.02 -17.86
N ALA A 146 10.85 13.09 -17.54
CA ALA A 146 10.67 12.14 -16.45
C ALA A 146 10.66 12.83 -15.08
N VAL A 147 11.60 13.77 -14.84
CA VAL A 147 11.63 14.54 -13.59
C VAL A 147 10.37 15.39 -13.43
N LEU A 148 9.94 16.10 -14.47
CA LEU A 148 8.72 16.91 -14.41
C LEU A 148 7.47 16.03 -14.21
N ALA A 149 7.39 14.88 -14.88
CA ALA A 149 6.31 13.92 -14.67
C ALA A 149 6.31 13.37 -13.23
N SER A 150 7.48 13.02 -12.70
CA SER A 150 7.66 12.55 -11.32
C SER A 150 7.27 13.60 -10.29
N LEU A 151 7.58 14.87 -10.53
CA LEU A 151 7.17 15.98 -9.67
C LEU A 151 5.67 16.23 -9.74
N ASN A 152 5.10 16.29 -10.95
CA ASN A 152 3.65 16.41 -11.16
C ASN A 152 2.90 15.30 -10.39
N TYR A 153 3.31 14.06 -10.58
CA TYR A 153 2.68 12.92 -9.91
C TYR A 153 2.92 12.92 -8.40
N GLY A 154 4.16 13.15 -7.95
CA GLY A 154 4.50 13.17 -6.53
C GLY A 154 3.76 14.25 -5.76
N ILE A 155 3.76 15.49 -6.27
CA ILE A 155 3.04 16.61 -5.66
C ILE A 155 1.54 16.38 -5.72
N GLY A 156 1.00 15.94 -6.86
CA GLY A 156 -0.43 15.68 -7.01
C GLY A 156 -0.95 14.62 -6.04
N PHE A 157 -0.24 13.51 -5.83
CA PHE A 157 -0.63 12.51 -4.82
C PHE A 157 -0.52 13.02 -3.38
N VAL A 158 0.44 13.90 -3.10
CA VAL A 158 0.50 14.59 -1.79
C VAL A 158 -0.70 15.51 -1.61
N LEU A 159 -1.09 16.29 -2.62
CA LEU A 159 -2.26 17.17 -2.57
C LEU A 159 -3.56 16.39 -2.38
N ILE A 160 -3.77 15.30 -3.14
CA ILE A 160 -4.90 14.39 -2.94
C ILE A 160 -4.97 13.94 -1.48
N HIS A 161 -3.84 13.53 -0.91
CA HIS A 161 -3.80 13.09 0.48
C HIS A 161 -4.10 14.22 1.47
N MET A 162 -3.52 15.41 1.29
CA MET A 162 -3.73 16.58 2.15
C MET A 162 -5.17 17.09 2.13
N LEU A 163 -5.87 16.95 1.00
CA LEU A 163 -7.28 17.30 0.85
C LEU A 163 -8.23 16.20 1.32
N HIS A 164 -7.71 15.11 1.90
CA HIS A 164 -8.48 13.94 2.34
C HIS A 164 -9.26 13.27 1.19
N PHE A 165 -8.75 13.38 -0.04
CA PHE A 165 -9.28 12.66 -1.19
C PHE A 165 -8.74 11.23 -1.25
N THR A 166 -9.49 10.36 -1.91
CA THR A 166 -9.21 8.93 -1.98
C THR A 166 -8.72 8.55 -3.36
N VAL A 167 -7.61 7.82 -3.41
CA VAL A 167 -7.15 7.12 -4.62
C VAL A 167 -7.29 5.63 -4.38
N ALA A 168 -8.17 5.00 -5.15
CA ALA A 168 -8.61 3.63 -4.92
C ALA A 168 -7.45 2.65 -4.80
N THR A 169 -6.49 2.75 -5.72
CA THR A 169 -5.43 1.75 -5.84
C THR A 169 -4.55 1.63 -4.60
N LYS A 170 -4.44 2.64 -3.72
CA LYS A 170 -3.58 2.59 -2.52
C LYS A 170 -4.15 1.78 -1.36
N GLN A 171 -5.47 1.64 -1.31
CA GLN A 171 -6.17 0.99 -0.20
C GLN A 171 -5.95 -0.54 -0.08
N PRO A 172 -5.81 -1.34 -1.16
CA PRO A 172 -5.63 -2.79 -1.07
C PRO A 172 -4.39 -3.18 -0.25
N ALA A 173 -3.28 -2.46 -0.39
CA ALA A 173 -2.08 -2.71 0.41
C ALA A 173 -2.37 -2.56 1.92
N MET A 174 -3.11 -1.52 2.31
CA MET A 174 -3.50 -1.29 3.71
C MET A 174 -4.47 -2.37 4.20
N THR A 175 -5.45 -2.74 3.38
CA THR A 175 -6.43 -3.78 3.72
C THR A 175 -5.81 -5.18 3.82
N ALA A 176 -4.77 -5.47 3.04
CA ALA A 176 -4.04 -6.73 3.09
C ALA A 176 -3.33 -6.94 4.44
N ALA A 177 -2.75 -5.88 5.01
CA ALA A 177 -2.14 -5.93 6.35
C ALA A 177 -3.19 -6.23 7.43
N ARG A 178 -4.39 -5.65 7.31
CA ARG A 178 -5.53 -5.94 8.20
C ARG A 178 -6.05 -7.37 8.04
N PHE A 179 -6.14 -7.85 6.81
CA PHE A 179 -6.51 -9.23 6.53
C PHE A 179 -5.53 -10.20 7.19
N ALA A 180 -4.23 -9.98 7.03
CA ALA A 180 -3.20 -10.79 7.68
C ALA A 180 -3.28 -10.74 9.22
N GLN A 181 -3.60 -9.59 9.81
CA GLN A 181 -3.83 -9.47 11.25
C GLN A 181 -5.07 -10.25 11.71
N ALA A 182 -6.14 -10.26 10.91
CA ALA A 182 -7.34 -11.03 11.20
C ALA A 182 -7.06 -12.54 11.15
N VAL A 183 -6.22 -12.99 10.21
CA VAL A 183 -5.76 -14.38 10.12
C VAL A 183 -4.95 -14.77 11.36
N GLU A 184 -3.98 -13.95 11.79
CA GLU A 184 -3.15 -14.24 12.98
C GLU A 184 -3.99 -14.39 14.27
N ARG A 185 -5.05 -13.59 14.43
CA ARG A 185 -5.89 -13.60 15.63
C ARG A 185 -6.94 -14.71 15.65
N SER A 186 -7.13 -15.43 14.56
CA SER A 186 -8.22 -16.37 14.40
C SER A 186 -7.71 -17.81 14.41
N SER A 187 -8.32 -18.68 15.21
CA SER A 187 -8.07 -20.13 15.16
C SER A 187 -8.68 -20.76 13.90
N SER A 188 -8.14 -21.86 13.38
CA SER A 188 -8.66 -22.49 12.16
C SER A 188 -10.12 -22.95 12.33
N GLY A 189 -10.95 -22.79 11.28
CA GLY A 189 -12.36 -23.22 11.31
C GLY A 189 -13.29 -22.47 10.35
N ARG A 190 -14.52 -22.99 10.19
CA ARG A 190 -15.52 -22.49 9.22
C ARG A 190 -16.02 -21.08 9.52
N ALA A 191 -16.23 -20.74 10.80
CA ALA A 191 -16.64 -19.41 11.24
C ALA A 191 -15.59 -18.33 10.93
N VAL A 192 -14.30 -18.70 10.98
CA VAL A 192 -13.19 -17.80 10.64
C VAL A 192 -13.12 -17.56 9.14
N ASN A 193 -13.30 -18.60 8.33
CA ASN A 193 -13.40 -18.45 6.87
C ASN A 193 -14.55 -17.51 6.47
N GLN A 194 -15.69 -17.56 7.17
CA GLN A 194 -16.81 -16.63 6.95
C GLN A 194 -16.44 -15.19 7.34
N LYS A 195 -15.78 -14.98 8.48
CA LYS A 195 -15.33 -13.64 8.90
C LYS A 195 -14.31 -13.03 7.93
N LEU A 196 -13.35 -13.84 7.46
CA LEU A 196 -12.38 -13.43 6.45
C LEU A 196 -13.05 -13.17 5.09
N ALA A 197 -14.02 -13.98 4.69
CA ALA A 197 -14.81 -13.75 3.49
C ALA A 197 -15.60 -12.42 3.55
N GLN A 198 -16.22 -12.10 4.70
CA GLN A 198 -16.90 -10.82 4.89
C GLN A 198 -15.92 -9.64 4.79
N LEU A 199 -14.75 -9.75 5.42
CA LEU A 199 -13.70 -8.72 5.31
C LEU A 199 -13.27 -8.53 3.85
N LEU A 200 -13.12 -9.61 3.09
CA LEU A 200 -12.77 -9.54 1.67
C LEU A 200 -13.87 -8.84 0.84
N ILE A 201 -15.15 -9.12 1.12
CA ILE A 201 -16.28 -8.44 0.47
C ILE A 201 -16.29 -6.94 0.79
N ASP A 202 -16.07 -6.57 2.06
CA ASP A 202 -16.02 -5.16 2.46
C ASP A 202 -14.85 -4.42 1.77
N VAL A 203 -13.72 -5.10 1.58
CA VAL A 203 -12.58 -4.59 0.82
C VAL A 203 -12.95 -4.41 -0.65
N ILE A 204 -13.48 -5.44 -1.32
CA ILE A 204 -13.87 -5.38 -2.74
C ILE A 204 -14.90 -4.26 -2.97
N ARG A 205 -15.90 -4.13 -2.10
CA ARG A 205 -16.91 -3.06 -2.16
C ARG A 205 -16.25 -1.69 -2.06
N SER A 206 -15.42 -1.48 -1.04
CA SER A 206 -14.77 -0.19 -0.81
C SER A 206 -13.83 0.19 -1.96
N GLN A 207 -13.05 -0.78 -2.46
CA GLN A 207 -12.20 -0.60 -3.64
C GLN A 207 -13.04 -0.25 -4.88
N GLY A 208 -14.12 -0.98 -5.12
CA GLY A 208 -15.00 -0.78 -6.27
C GLY A 208 -15.57 0.64 -6.31
N VAL A 209 -16.07 1.14 -5.18
CA VAL A 209 -16.62 2.50 -5.06
C VAL A 209 -15.57 3.57 -5.27
N ALA A 210 -14.38 3.39 -4.69
CA ALA A 210 -13.29 4.33 -4.87
C ALA A 210 -12.83 4.36 -6.34
N VAL A 211 -12.67 3.20 -6.98
CA VAL A 211 -12.32 3.12 -8.41
C VAL A 211 -13.40 3.79 -9.24
N PHE A 212 -14.67 3.48 -9.00
CA PHE A 212 -15.80 4.06 -9.70
C PHE A 212 -15.81 5.60 -9.61
N GLY A 213 -15.64 6.15 -8.40
CA GLY A 213 -15.55 7.60 -8.20
C GLY A 213 -14.36 8.24 -8.90
N ASN A 214 -13.17 7.63 -8.83
CA ASN A 214 -11.99 8.14 -9.55
C ASN A 214 -12.22 8.09 -11.08
N VAL A 215 -12.68 6.96 -11.62
CA VAL A 215 -12.86 6.71 -13.06
C VAL A 215 -13.89 7.66 -13.66
N ILE A 216 -15.11 7.70 -13.10
CA ILE A 216 -16.19 8.51 -13.68
C ILE A 216 -15.82 9.98 -13.70
N VAL A 217 -15.36 10.51 -12.57
CA VAL A 217 -15.07 11.95 -12.48
C VAL A 217 -13.87 12.32 -13.33
N SER A 218 -12.84 11.46 -13.39
CA SER A 218 -11.68 11.74 -14.25
C SER A 218 -12.03 11.71 -15.73
N VAL A 219 -12.86 10.75 -16.18
CA VAL A 219 -13.37 10.68 -17.56
C VAL A 219 -14.22 11.91 -17.88
N LEU A 220 -15.22 12.21 -17.04
CA LEU A 220 -16.15 13.32 -17.29
C LEU A 220 -15.41 14.66 -17.33
N LEU A 221 -14.47 14.89 -16.41
CA LEU A 221 -13.69 16.12 -16.39
C LEU A 221 -12.75 16.20 -17.59
N ALA A 222 -12.10 15.11 -17.99
CA ALA A 222 -11.24 15.08 -19.16
C ALA A 222 -12.03 15.35 -20.46
N VAL A 223 -13.22 14.74 -20.60
CA VAL A 223 -14.14 15.01 -21.71
C VAL A 223 -14.56 16.47 -21.73
N PHE A 224 -14.96 17.01 -20.57
CA PHE A 224 -15.37 18.41 -20.44
C PHE A 224 -14.24 19.37 -20.84
N ILE A 225 -13.03 19.16 -20.32
CA ILE A 225 -11.86 19.99 -20.65
C ILE A 225 -11.52 19.89 -22.14
N SER A 226 -11.50 18.67 -22.70
CA SER A 226 -11.19 18.46 -24.11
C SER A 226 -12.21 19.12 -25.03
N HIS A 227 -13.50 19.03 -24.70
CA HIS A 227 -14.57 19.67 -25.47
C HIS A 227 -14.52 21.20 -25.35
N ALA A 228 -14.33 21.73 -24.14
CA ALA A 228 -14.17 23.17 -23.93
C ALA A 228 -12.97 23.71 -24.71
N PHE A 229 -11.83 23.01 -24.69
CA PHE A 229 -10.65 23.39 -25.47
C PHE A 229 -10.95 23.41 -26.98
N ALA A 230 -11.56 22.34 -27.51
CA ALA A 230 -11.90 22.26 -28.92
C ALA A 230 -12.86 23.37 -29.36
N HIS A 231 -13.86 23.69 -28.53
CA HIS A 231 -14.80 24.77 -28.80
C HIS A 231 -14.13 26.16 -28.79
N HIS A 232 -13.17 26.40 -27.87
CA HIS A 232 -12.50 27.70 -27.76
C HIS A 232 -11.38 27.92 -28.78
N PHE A 233 -10.63 26.88 -29.15
CA PHE A 233 -9.46 27.00 -30.03
C PHE A 233 -9.70 26.47 -31.45
N GLY A 234 -10.84 25.83 -31.72
CA GLY A 234 -11.19 25.28 -33.03
C GLY A 234 -10.35 24.06 -33.43
N SER A 235 -9.54 23.51 -32.52
CA SER A 235 -8.67 22.36 -32.76
C SER A 235 -8.75 21.37 -31.59
N PRO A 236 -8.57 20.05 -31.84
CA PRO A 236 -8.61 19.06 -30.77
C PRO A 236 -7.46 19.29 -29.78
N LEU A 237 -7.72 19.04 -28.50
CA LEU A 237 -6.72 19.16 -27.44
C LEU A 237 -5.51 18.25 -27.68
N LEU A 238 -5.75 17.05 -28.20
CA LEU A 238 -4.72 16.10 -28.58
C LEU A 238 -4.61 16.04 -30.11
N ASP A 239 -3.38 16.02 -30.61
CA ASP A 239 -3.13 15.73 -32.02
C ASP A 239 -3.41 14.25 -32.34
N THR A 240 -3.40 13.89 -33.62
CA THR A 240 -3.71 12.54 -34.09
C THR A 240 -2.71 11.50 -33.54
N ALA A 241 -1.43 11.87 -33.45
CA ALA A 241 -0.37 10.99 -32.97
C ALA A 241 -0.51 10.68 -31.46
N THR A 242 -0.71 11.71 -30.63
CA THR A 242 -0.91 11.54 -29.19
C THR A 242 -2.23 10.81 -28.90
N THR A 243 -3.29 11.11 -29.63
CA THR A 243 -4.57 10.37 -29.53
C THR A 243 -4.38 8.88 -29.82
N ALA A 244 -3.73 8.54 -30.93
CA ALA A 244 -3.43 7.16 -31.30
C ALA A 244 -2.54 6.47 -30.25
N TYR A 245 -1.54 7.18 -29.71
CA TYR A 245 -0.71 6.69 -28.62
C TYR A 245 -1.55 6.39 -27.37
N GLN A 246 -2.44 7.29 -26.93
CA GLN A 246 -3.29 7.06 -25.76
C GLN A 246 -4.21 5.85 -25.96
N LEU A 247 -4.84 5.69 -27.12
CA LEU A 247 -5.69 4.51 -27.39
C LEU A 247 -4.88 3.21 -27.45
N LYS A 248 -3.72 3.21 -28.13
CA LYS A 248 -2.81 2.07 -28.15
C LYS A 248 -2.33 1.69 -26.75
N SER A 249 -2.14 2.68 -25.89
CA SER A 249 -1.75 2.50 -24.49
C SER A 249 -2.76 1.67 -23.68
N LEU A 250 -4.05 1.72 -24.07
CA LEU A 250 -5.16 1.02 -23.42
C LEU A 250 -5.39 -0.39 -23.99
N ALA A 251 -4.81 -0.71 -25.15
CA ALA A 251 -5.08 -1.95 -25.86
C ALA A 251 -4.41 -3.16 -25.18
N VAL A 252 -5.13 -3.77 -24.23
CA VAL A 252 -4.63 -4.84 -23.36
C VAL A 252 -4.21 -6.11 -24.09
N PHE A 253 -4.90 -6.48 -25.17
CA PHE A 253 -4.63 -7.74 -25.87
C PHE A 253 -3.50 -7.63 -26.91
N SER A 254 -3.20 -6.43 -27.39
CA SER A 254 -2.18 -6.20 -28.42
C SER A 254 -0.90 -5.56 -27.88
N THR A 255 -0.90 -5.13 -26.62
CA THR A 255 0.26 -4.51 -25.97
C THR A 255 0.49 -5.11 -24.58
N PRO A 256 1.71 -5.02 -24.02
CA PRO A 256 2.00 -5.47 -22.66
C PRO A 256 1.37 -4.58 -21.56
N ALA A 257 0.21 -3.97 -21.79
CA ALA A 257 -0.45 -3.05 -20.87
C ALA A 257 -0.74 -3.66 -19.49
N LEU A 258 -1.07 -4.96 -19.40
CA LEU A 258 -1.27 -5.63 -18.10
C LEU A 258 0.03 -5.84 -17.34
N LEU A 259 1.15 -6.05 -18.04
CA LEU A 259 2.47 -6.11 -17.40
C LEU A 259 2.82 -4.73 -16.82
N PHE A 260 2.58 -3.66 -17.58
CA PHE A 260 2.75 -2.28 -17.11
C PHE A 260 1.81 -1.94 -15.96
N ALA A 261 0.60 -2.52 -15.95
CA ALA A 261 -0.33 -2.42 -14.82
C ALA A 261 0.18 -3.15 -13.57
N ALA A 262 0.82 -4.30 -13.74
CA ALA A 262 1.45 -5.03 -12.65
C ALA A 262 2.63 -4.24 -12.06
N ILE A 263 3.47 -3.61 -12.89
CA ILE A 263 4.56 -2.72 -12.44
C ILE A 263 4.01 -1.59 -11.56
N ALA A 264 2.90 -0.96 -11.95
CA ALA A 264 2.24 0.06 -11.12
C ALA A 264 1.84 -0.49 -9.74
N GLY A 265 1.30 -1.71 -9.69
CA GLY A 265 0.95 -2.41 -8.45
C GLY A 265 2.16 -2.73 -7.58
N VAL A 266 3.31 -3.08 -8.18
CA VAL A 266 4.58 -3.27 -7.46
C VAL A 266 5.06 -1.96 -6.85
N TRP A 267 5.06 -0.85 -7.61
CA TRP A 267 5.47 0.46 -7.10
C TRP A 267 4.59 0.95 -5.96
N LEU A 268 3.31 0.64 -6.02
CA LEU A 268 2.39 0.94 -4.96
C LEU A 268 2.73 0.17 -3.68
N PHE A 269 3.02 -1.12 -3.78
CA PHE A 269 3.54 -1.90 -2.66
C PHE A 269 4.83 -1.29 -2.09
N CYS A 270 5.80 -0.94 -2.96
CA CYS A 270 7.04 -0.26 -2.55
C CYS A 270 6.76 1.05 -1.82
N SER A 271 5.78 1.83 -2.27
CA SER A 271 5.37 3.08 -1.61
C SER A 271 4.82 2.85 -0.20
N GLY A 272 4.15 1.72 0.04
CA GLY A 272 3.71 1.28 1.37
C GLY A 272 4.88 0.96 2.30
N ILE A 273 5.95 0.36 1.77
CA ILE A 273 7.21 0.16 2.51
C ILE A 273 7.82 1.50 2.92
N ILE A 274 7.93 2.41 1.95
CA ILE A 274 8.52 3.74 2.16
C ILE A 274 7.71 4.52 3.21
N ALA A 275 6.37 4.48 3.13
CA ALA A 275 5.51 5.09 4.13
C ALA A 275 5.77 4.53 5.54
N GLY A 276 5.76 3.20 5.70
CA GLY A 276 6.03 2.56 6.98
C GLY A 276 7.44 2.85 7.54
N PHE A 277 8.43 3.01 6.66
CA PHE A 277 9.78 3.43 7.05
C PHE A 277 9.80 4.86 7.61
N PHE A 278 9.17 5.80 6.91
CA PHE A 278 9.15 7.20 7.31
C PHE A 278 8.31 7.44 8.57
N ASP A 279 7.21 6.70 8.75
CA ASP A 279 6.46 6.75 10.00
C ASP A 279 7.29 6.24 11.18
N ASN A 280 7.93 5.06 11.04
CA ASN A 280 8.82 4.54 12.09
C ASN A 280 9.99 5.50 12.36
N ARG A 281 10.50 6.19 11.34
CA ARG A 281 11.52 7.22 11.48
C ARG A 281 11.00 8.46 12.22
N ALA A 282 9.74 8.86 12.00
CA ALA A 282 9.11 9.99 12.69
C ALA A 282 9.07 9.73 14.20
N ASP A 283 8.69 8.52 14.60
CA ASP A 283 8.71 8.06 15.98
C ASP A 283 10.14 7.99 16.53
N TYR A 284 11.03 7.29 15.82
CA TYR A 284 12.43 7.08 16.25
C TYR A 284 13.19 8.39 16.50
N LEU A 285 12.96 9.41 15.67
CA LEU A 285 13.62 10.71 15.81
C LEU A 285 12.92 11.62 16.84
N ASN A 286 11.79 11.21 17.42
CA ASN A 286 10.89 12.11 18.14
C ASN A 286 10.61 13.37 17.32
N LEU A 287 10.26 13.19 16.03
CA LEU A 287 10.14 14.26 15.04
C LEU A 287 9.23 15.39 15.53
N LYS A 288 8.15 15.03 16.24
CA LYS A 288 7.23 15.96 16.91
C LYS A 288 7.96 16.95 17.82
N LEU A 289 8.79 16.47 18.75
CA LEU A 289 9.53 17.32 19.68
C LEU A 289 10.61 18.13 18.96
N ARG A 290 11.31 17.51 18.00
CA ARG A 290 12.35 18.21 17.22
C ARG A 290 11.79 19.36 16.41
N LEU A 291 10.65 19.19 15.74
CA LEU A 291 9.99 20.26 14.97
C LEU A 291 9.47 21.37 15.89
N ARG A 292 8.97 21.01 17.07
CA ARG A 292 8.56 21.99 18.09
C ARG A 292 9.74 22.82 18.60
N GLU A 293 10.94 22.26 18.70
CA GLU A 293 12.09 23.00 19.23
C GLU A 293 13.05 23.49 18.14
N HIS A 294 12.71 23.31 16.85
CA HIS A 294 13.59 23.62 15.74
C HIS A 294 13.89 25.14 15.62
N PRO A 295 15.17 25.57 15.63
CA PRO A 295 15.55 26.99 15.71
C PRO A 295 14.92 27.87 14.64
N LEU A 296 14.88 27.41 13.39
CA LEU A 296 14.27 28.16 12.28
C LEU A 296 12.74 28.24 12.40
N LEU A 297 12.08 27.18 12.87
CA LEU A 297 10.61 27.21 13.05
C LEU A 297 10.22 28.12 14.21
N LYS A 298 11.06 28.21 15.26
CA LYS A 298 10.84 29.17 16.34
C LYS A 298 10.92 30.62 15.88
N ARG A 299 11.76 30.91 14.87
CA ARG A 299 11.92 32.25 14.31
C ARG A 299 10.77 32.63 13.38
N ILE A 300 10.21 31.66 12.63
CA ILE A 300 9.23 31.93 11.57
C ILE A 300 7.78 31.75 12.04
N LEU A 301 7.49 30.79 12.95
CA LEU A 301 6.11 30.44 13.34
C LEU A 301 5.81 30.67 14.83
N PRO A 302 4.60 31.17 15.16
CA PRO A 302 4.07 31.18 16.53
C PRO A 302 4.00 29.77 17.14
N ALA A 303 4.10 29.69 18.47
CA ALA A 303 4.13 28.42 19.20
C ALA A 303 2.95 27.49 18.89
N ALA A 304 1.72 28.03 18.79
CA ALA A 304 0.53 27.24 18.49
C ALA A 304 0.58 26.61 17.09
N TRP A 305 0.97 27.37 16.07
CA TRP A 305 1.12 26.86 14.70
C TRP A 305 2.26 25.86 14.58
N ARG A 306 3.36 26.10 15.28
CA ARG A 306 4.50 25.17 15.35
C ARG A 306 4.10 23.83 15.97
N GLN A 307 3.29 23.84 17.03
CA GLN A 307 2.74 22.62 17.61
C GLN A 307 1.83 21.88 16.62
N ARG A 308 0.89 22.59 15.97
CA ARG A 308 0.01 21.98 14.95
C ARG A 308 0.79 21.39 13.79
N LEU A 309 1.79 22.10 13.27
CA LEU A 309 2.64 21.65 12.17
C LEU A 309 3.45 20.42 12.57
N ALA A 310 4.07 20.44 13.76
CA ALA A 310 4.84 19.31 14.26
C ALA A 310 3.97 18.06 14.43
N ASP A 311 2.76 18.24 14.96
CA ASP A 311 1.80 17.15 15.17
C ASP A 311 1.29 16.61 13.84
N TYR A 312 1.00 17.49 12.88
CA TYR A 312 0.58 17.11 11.53
C TYR A 312 1.67 16.34 10.78
N ILE A 313 2.90 16.88 10.72
CA ILE A 313 4.02 16.22 10.04
C ILE A 313 4.31 14.88 10.70
N HIS A 314 4.40 14.81 12.04
CA HIS A 314 4.67 13.55 12.73
C HIS A 314 3.61 12.47 12.43
N ASN A 315 2.33 12.84 12.41
CA ASN A 315 1.23 11.89 12.16
C ASN A 315 1.09 11.49 10.68
N HIS A 316 1.55 12.33 9.74
CA HIS A 316 1.37 12.10 8.29
C HIS A 316 2.68 11.89 7.52
N TYR A 317 3.84 11.82 8.18
CA TYR A 317 5.13 11.84 7.49
C TYR A 317 5.28 10.69 6.49
N GLY A 318 4.94 9.47 6.89
CA GLY A 318 4.96 8.32 6.01
C GLY A 318 3.90 8.39 4.91
N ALA A 319 2.72 8.92 5.21
CA ALA A 319 1.69 9.10 4.19
C ALA A 319 2.12 10.12 3.10
N ILE A 320 2.70 11.25 3.49
CA ILE A 320 3.22 12.28 2.57
C ILE A 320 4.37 11.69 1.72
N MET A 321 5.40 11.13 2.37
CA MET A 321 6.55 10.57 1.65
C MET A 321 6.17 9.37 0.79
N GLY A 322 5.28 8.49 1.26
CA GLY A 322 4.78 7.37 0.49
C GLY A 322 4.02 7.80 -0.76
N ASN A 323 3.15 8.81 -0.66
CA ASN A 323 2.45 9.37 -1.82
C ASN A 323 3.42 10.05 -2.80
N PHE A 324 4.36 10.85 -2.29
CA PHE A 324 5.34 11.52 -3.11
C PHE A 324 6.23 10.52 -3.87
N CYS A 325 6.79 9.54 -3.16
CA CYS A 325 7.62 8.50 -3.76
C CYS A 325 6.84 7.61 -4.72
N PHE A 326 5.56 7.34 -4.46
CA PHE A 326 4.71 6.64 -5.42
C PHE A 326 4.65 7.40 -6.75
N GLY A 327 4.29 8.69 -6.72
CA GLY A 327 4.26 9.52 -7.93
C GLY A 327 5.63 9.63 -8.61
N TRP A 328 6.70 9.76 -7.83
CA TRP A 328 8.05 9.80 -8.35
C TRP A 328 8.42 8.53 -9.12
N LEU A 329 8.15 7.36 -8.54
CA LEU A 329 8.38 6.05 -9.16
C LEU A 329 7.55 5.89 -10.44
N LEU A 330 6.30 6.37 -10.43
CA LEU A 330 5.46 6.31 -11.62
C LEU A 330 6.04 7.14 -12.77
N GLY A 331 6.47 8.38 -12.48
CA GLY A 331 7.03 9.28 -13.50
C GLY A 331 8.39 8.83 -14.06
N MET A 332 9.21 8.20 -13.21
CA MET A 332 10.59 7.82 -13.57
C MET A 332 10.67 6.49 -14.34
N THR A 333 9.63 5.66 -14.29
CA THR A 333 9.67 4.30 -14.88
C THR A 333 9.90 4.32 -16.39
N GLY A 334 9.31 5.27 -17.12
CA GLY A 334 9.57 5.41 -18.56
C GLY A 334 11.04 5.74 -18.87
N TYR A 335 11.69 6.55 -18.04
CA TYR A 335 13.11 6.85 -18.17
C TYR A 335 14.01 5.66 -17.81
N LEU A 336 13.64 4.88 -16.79
CA LEU A 336 14.34 3.63 -16.48
C LEU A 336 14.25 2.63 -17.65
N GLY A 337 13.10 2.56 -18.33
CA GLY A 337 12.94 1.80 -19.57
C GLY A 337 13.91 2.26 -20.65
N HIS A 338 13.92 3.58 -20.93
CA HIS A 338 14.85 4.18 -21.88
C HIS A 338 16.32 3.87 -21.56
N LEU A 339 16.74 4.01 -20.28
CA LEU A 339 18.13 3.76 -19.87
C LEU A 339 18.53 2.28 -19.99
N THR A 340 17.60 1.36 -19.76
CA THR A 340 17.86 -0.09 -19.81
C THR A 340 17.61 -0.69 -21.20
N GLY A 341 17.12 0.10 -22.16
CA GLY A 341 16.69 -0.38 -23.48
C GLY A 341 15.42 -1.25 -23.44
N LEU A 342 14.74 -1.34 -22.28
CA LEU A 342 13.52 -2.11 -22.12
C LEU A 342 12.30 -1.22 -22.38
N PRO A 343 11.25 -1.72 -23.03
CA PRO A 343 10.01 -0.96 -23.24
C PRO A 343 9.19 -0.90 -21.95
N LEU A 344 9.72 -0.26 -20.89
CA LEU A 344 9.02 -0.09 -19.62
C LEU A 344 8.10 1.12 -19.68
N ASP A 345 6.84 0.89 -19.35
CA ASP A 345 5.83 1.93 -19.20
C ASP A 345 4.91 1.56 -18.02
N ILE A 346 3.99 2.45 -17.67
CA ILE A 346 3.04 2.26 -16.59
C ILE A 346 1.62 2.45 -17.09
N ARG A 347 0.75 1.55 -16.65
CA ARG A 347 -0.69 1.67 -16.79
C ARG A 347 -1.34 1.69 -15.43
N HIS A 348 -2.09 2.74 -15.16
CA HIS A 348 -2.76 2.90 -13.87
C HIS A 348 -4.18 3.36 -14.14
N VAL A 349 -5.16 2.62 -13.61
CA VAL A 349 -6.59 2.81 -13.93
C VAL A 349 -7.04 4.26 -13.92
N ALA A 350 -6.66 5.02 -12.90
CA ALA A 350 -7.09 6.41 -12.76
C ALA A 350 -6.54 7.34 -13.86
N PHE A 351 -5.24 7.22 -14.21
CA PHE A 351 -4.66 8.00 -15.31
C PHE A 351 -5.14 7.50 -16.68
N SER A 352 -5.26 6.18 -16.85
CA SER A 352 -5.81 5.56 -18.05
C SER A 352 -7.26 6.00 -18.31
N SER A 353 -8.04 6.23 -17.26
CA SER A 353 -9.41 6.77 -17.35
C SER A 353 -9.43 8.21 -17.86
N ALA A 354 -8.59 9.09 -17.29
CA ALA A 354 -8.46 10.47 -17.76
C ALA A 354 -7.98 10.53 -19.22
N ASN A 355 -6.95 9.74 -19.56
CA ASN A 355 -6.41 9.67 -20.92
C ASN A 355 -7.45 9.17 -21.93
N LEU A 356 -8.28 8.18 -21.55
CA LEU A 356 -9.42 7.76 -22.37
C LEU A 356 -10.40 8.92 -22.60
N GLY A 357 -10.73 9.70 -21.57
CA GLY A 357 -11.61 10.86 -21.70
C GLY A 357 -11.06 11.91 -22.67
N TYR A 358 -9.77 12.25 -22.59
CA TYR A 358 -9.13 13.18 -23.51
C TYR A 358 -9.11 12.63 -24.95
N ALA A 359 -8.67 11.38 -25.13
CA ALA A 359 -8.59 10.73 -26.44
C ALA A 359 -9.96 10.50 -27.08
N ALA A 360 -11.01 10.30 -26.29
CA ALA A 360 -12.35 10.07 -26.80
C ALA A 360 -12.91 11.27 -27.54
N VAL A 361 -12.71 12.47 -26.99
CA VAL A 361 -13.16 13.73 -27.61
C VAL A 361 -12.22 14.13 -28.75
N SER A 362 -10.91 14.04 -28.57
CA SER A 362 -9.94 14.46 -29.60
C SER A 362 -9.90 13.52 -30.81
N GLY A 363 -10.16 12.23 -30.60
CA GLY A 363 -10.19 11.21 -31.65
C GLY A 363 -11.57 10.87 -32.19
N ASP A 364 -12.62 11.53 -31.68
CA ASP A 364 -14.03 11.25 -31.98
C ASP A 364 -14.34 9.74 -31.99
N ILE A 365 -13.93 9.05 -30.92
CA ILE A 365 -14.09 7.60 -30.85
C ILE A 365 -15.57 7.29 -30.58
N GLY A 366 -16.21 6.59 -31.51
CA GLY A 366 -17.62 6.22 -31.36
C GLY A 366 -17.91 5.43 -30.07
N PHE A 367 -19.17 5.43 -29.63
CA PHE A 367 -19.62 4.86 -28.35
C PHE A 367 -19.14 3.42 -28.08
N PHE A 368 -19.14 2.55 -29.10
CA PHE A 368 -18.66 1.17 -28.97
C PHE A 368 -17.17 1.10 -28.67
N SER A 369 -16.35 1.91 -29.36
CA SER A 369 -14.91 1.98 -29.12
C SER A 369 -14.60 2.56 -27.75
N PHE A 370 -15.31 3.61 -27.34
CA PHE A 370 -15.20 4.17 -25.99
C PHE A 370 -15.49 3.12 -24.91
N THR A 371 -16.60 2.39 -25.05
CA THR A 371 -17.02 1.36 -24.09
C THR A 371 -16.02 0.21 -24.04
N ALA A 372 -15.50 -0.24 -25.18
CA ALA A 372 -14.48 -1.28 -25.25
C ALA A 372 -13.18 -0.84 -24.55
N ASN A 373 -12.72 0.39 -24.79
CA ASN A 373 -11.53 0.93 -24.12
C ASN A 373 -11.76 1.14 -22.61
N LEU A 374 -12.98 1.53 -22.19
CA LEU A 374 -13.34 1.64 -20.78
C LEU A 374 -13.24 0.27 -20.08
N LEU A 375 -13.66 -0.82 -20.72
CA LEU A 375 -13.47 -2.17 -20.20
C LEU A 375 -11.99 -2.53 -20.04
N MET A 376 -11.14 -2.13 -20.99
CA MET A 376 -9.69 -2.34 -20.88
C MET A 376 -9.08 -1.53 -19.72
N VAL A 377 -9.53 -0.29 -19.52
CA VAL A 377 -9.14 0.55 -18.36
C VAL A 377 -9.52 -0.13 -17.04
N LEU A 378 -10.73 -0.70 -16.95
CA LEU A 378 -11.15 -1.44 -15.76
C LEU A 378 -10.30 -2.69 -15.53
N LEU A 379 -9.91 -3.41 -16.59
CA LEU A 379 -9.01 -4.57 -16.49
C LEU A 379 -7.60 -4.18 -16.01
N ILE A 380 -7.07 -3.05 -16.47
CA ILE A 380 -5.84 -2.45 -15.92
C ILE A 380 -6.00 -2.22 -14.41
N GLY A 381 -7.14 -1.69 -13.97
CA GLY A 381 -7.45 -1.47 -12.56
C GLY A 381 -7.50 -2.75 -11.74
N VAL A 382 -8.13 -3.80 -12.27
CA VAL A 382 -8.15 -5.12 -11.64
C VAL A 382 -6.72 -5.63 -11.41
N VAL A 383 -5.84 -5.53 -12.42
CA VAL A 383 -4.44 -5.94 -12.27
C VAL A 383 -3.68 -5.05 -11.27
N ASN A 384 -3.87 -3.72 -11.29
CA ASN A 384 -3.25 -2.82 -10.32
C ASN A 384 -3.58 -3.24 -8.87
N LEU A 385 -4.88 -3.49 -8.60
CA LEU A 385 -5.39 -3.87 -7.28
C LEU A 385 -4.89 -5.26 -6.88
N LEU A 386 -5.03 -6.26 -7.75
CA LEU A 386 -4.66 -7.66 -7.47
C LEU A 386 -3.17 -7.81 -7.16
N VAL A 387 -2.30 -7.21 -7.97
CA VAL A 387 -0.85 -7.32 -7.79
C VAL A 387 -0.42 -6.66 -6.48
N SER A 388 -0.86 -5.43 -6.23
CA SER A 388 -0.53 -4.72 -4.98
C SER A 388 -1.07 -5.45 -3.75
N PHE A 389 -2.32 -5.90 -3.78
CA PHE A 389 -2.94 -6.65 -2.68
C PHE A 389 -2.19 -7.95 -2.40
N SER A 390 -1.91 -8.74 -3.43
CA SER A 390 -1.30 -10.07 -3.30
C SER A 390 0.11 -10.00 -2.72
N ILE A 391 0.95 -9.08 -3.23
CA ILE A 391 2.32 -8.90 -2.71
C ILE A 391 2.26 -8.42 -1.26
N THR A 392 1.39 -7.44 -0.96
CA THR A 392 1.28 -6.92 0.40
C THR A 392 0.77 -7.97 1.38
N LEU A 393 -0.25 -8.75 0.99
CA LEU A 393 -0.81 -9.81 1.81
C LEU A 393 0.23 -10.90 2.07
N TRP A 394 0.95 -11.32 1.04
CA TRP A 394 2.02 -12.32 1.17
C TRP A 394 3.11 -11.87 2.15
N VAL A 395 3.58 -10.63 2.02
CA VAL A 395 4.57 -10.04 2.95
C VAL A 395 3.99 -9.93 4.36
N ALA A 396 2.75 -9.48 4.50
CA ALA A 396 2.10 -9.27 5.80
C ALA A 396 1.88 -10.59 6.56
N LEU A 397 1.38 -11.65 5.89
CA LEU A 397 1.21 -12.97 6.48
C LEU A 397 2.55 -13.54 6.96
N ARG A 398 3.57 -13.45 6.11
CA ARG A 398 4.91 -13.94 6.42
C ARG A 398 5.57 -13.20 7.58
N SER A 399 5.24 -11.93 7.78
CA SER A 399 5.75 -11.12 8.90
C SER A 399 5.20 -11.51 10.26
N ARG A 400 3.98 -12.07 10.26
CA ARG A 400 3.22 -12.49 11.44
C ARG A 400 3.35 -13.99 11.71
N ASP A 401 4.17 -14.70 10.92
CA ASP A 401 4.21 -16.17 10.87
C ASP A 401 2.80 -16.79 10.72
N ALA A 402 1.86 -16.04 10.12
CA ALA A 402 0.47 -16.46 9.94
C ALA A 402 0.36 -17.26 8.64
N VAL A 403 -0.23 -18.45 8.73
CA VAL A 403 -0.45 -19.34 7.59
C VAL A 403 -1.94 -19.36 7.26
N LEU A 404 -2.26 -19.23 5.97
CA LEU A 404 -3.60 -19.50 5.48
C LEU A 404 -3.73 -21.00 5.27
N ASP A 405 -4.43 -21.70 6.18
CA ASP A 405 -4.60 -23.15 6.08
C ASP A 405 -5.29 -23.57 4.79
N ASN A 406 -6.30 -22.81 4.34
CA ASN A 406 -7.08 -23.11 3.14
C ASN A 406 -7.56 -21.85 2.41
N PRO A 407 -6.72 -21.20 1.58
CA PRO A 407 -7.12 -20.00 0.84
C PRO A 407 -8.30 -20.23 -0.12
N LEU A 408 -8.39 -21.42 -0.71
CA LEU A 408 -9.50 -21.81 -1.59
C LEU A 408 -10.85 -21.87 -0.86
N GLN A 409 -10.87 -22.24 0.42
CA GLN A 409 -12.11 -22.27 1.20
C GLN A 409 -12.61 -20.86 1.55
N ILE A 410 -11.70 -19.89 1.72
CA ILE A 410 -12.06 -18.48 1.92
C ILE A 410 -12.67 -17.93 0.62
N ILE A 411 -12.07 -18.24 -0.53
CA ILE A 411 -12.63 -17.87 -1.84
C ILE A 411 -14.00 -18.52 -2.05
N GLY A 412 -14.13 -19.82 -1.78
CA GLY A 412 -15.40 -20.54 -1.87
C GLY A 412 -16.47 -19.96 -0.94
N SER A 413 -16.10 -19.59 0.30
CA SER A 413 -16.99 -18.93 1.26
C SER A 413 -17.40 -17.54 0.78
N THR A 414 -16.47 -16.80 0.17
CA THR A 414 -16.74 -15.48 -0.42
C THR A 414 -17.74 -15.60 -1.58
N ILE A 415 -17.51 -16.54 -2.50
CA ILE A 415 -18.43 -16.80 -3.62
C ILE A 415 -19.80 -17.22 -3.10
N SER A 416 -19.85 -18.09 -2.08
CA SER A 416 -21.10 -18.53 -1.46
C SER A 416 -21.87 -17.34 -0.85
N LEU A 417 -21.19 -16.46 -0.10
CA LEU A 417 -21.80 -15.28 0.50
C LEU A 417 -22.31 -14.29 -0.57
N VAL A 418 -21.53 -14.08 -1.64
CA VAL A 418 -21.90 -13.20 -2.76
C VAL A 418 -23.10 -13.77 -3.52
N LYS A 419 -23.16 -15.10 -3.73
CA LYS A 419 -24.32 -15.76 -4.36
C LYS A 419 -25.58 -15.62 -3.49
N GLN A 420 -25.46 -15.71 -2.16
CA GLN A 420 -26.59 -15.57 -1.24
C GLN A 420 -27.06 -14.11 -1.12
N LYS A 421 -26.15 -13.14 -1.15
CA LYS A 421 -26.45 -11.71 -1.01
C LYS A 421 -25.68 -10.89 -2.05
N PRO A 422 -26.08 -10.92 -3.34
CA PRO A 422 -25.34 -10.22 -4.41
C PRO A 422 -25.30 -8.70 -4.19
N LYS A 423 -26.36 -8.13 -3.59
CA LYS A 423 -26.42 -6.71 -3.24
C LYS A 423 -25.34 -6.28 -2.23
N SER A 424 -24.84 -7.19 -1.39
CA SER A 424 -23.81 -6.89 -0.37
C SER A 424 -22.44 -6.55 -0.96
N LEU A 425 -22.18 -6.99 -2.20
CA LEU A 425 -20.95 -6.69 -2.93
C LEU A 425 -20.90 -5.23 -3.39
N PHE A 426 -22.06 -4.66 -3.74
CA PHE A 426 -22.16 -3.31 -4.31
C PHE A 426 -22.63 -2.27 -3.29
N PHE A 427 -23.46 -2.67 -2.34
CA PHE A 427 -24.05 -1.77 -1.35
C PHE A 427 -23.82 -2.32 0.07
N PRO A 428 -23.49 -1.46 1.04
CA PRO A 428 -23.39 -1.86 2.42
C PRO A 428 -24.78 -2.24 2.97
N PRO A 429 -24.86 -3.12 3.98
CA PRO A 429 -26.12 -3.45 4.64
C PRO A 429 -26.79 -2.18 5.19
N SER A 430 -28.12 -2.19 5.23
CA SER A 430 -28.93 -1.05 5.70
C SER A 430 -28.76 -0.79 7.20
N ASP A 431 -28.32 -1.80 7.94
CA ASP A 431 -28.23 -1.73 9.40
C ASP A 431 -26.89 -1.14 9.83
N THR A 432 -26.97 -0.09 10.65
CA THR A 432 -25.88 0.36 11.49
C THR A 432 -25.42 -0.84 12.32
N PRO A 433 -24.17 -1.31 12.21
CA PRO A 433 -23.68 -2.27 13.19
C PRO A 433 -23.83 -1.62 14.56
N GLU A 434 -24.47 -2.31 15.51
CA GLU A 434 -24.25 -2.06 16.94
C GLU A 434 -22.75 -2.22 17.22
N ALA A 435 -21.98 -1.18 16.92
CA ALA A 435 -20.63 -1.06 17.40
C ALA A 435 -20.75 -0.96 18.92
N GLU A 436 -20.31 -2.01 19.61
CA GLU A 436 -19.92 -2.05 21.02
C GLU A 436 -20.43 -0.85 21.82
N LYS A 437 -21.60 -0.99 22.46
CA LYS A 437 -21.94 -0.16 23.61
C LYS A 437 -20.73 -0.20 24.55
N LYS A 438 -19.95 0.88 24.53
CA LYS A 438 -19.02 1.23 25.61
C LYS A 438 -19.79 0.99 26.91
N PRO A 439 -19.32 0.15 27.84
CA PRO A 439 -20.00 0.05 29.12
C PRO A 439 -20.08 1.47 29.69
N ALA A 440 -21.30 1.90 30.01
CA ALA A 440 -21.53 3.17 30.68
C ALA A 440 -20.60 3.22 31.89
N ALA A 441 -19.81 4.29 31.99
CA ALA A 441 -19.04 4.54 33.20
C ALA A 441 -20.03 4.57 34.38
N PRO A 442 -19.73 3.92 35.52
CA PRO A 442 -20.61 3.98 36.67
C PRO A 442 -20.78 5.44 37.07
N SER A 443 -22.04 5.89 37.12
CA SER A 443 -22.43 7.20 37.64
C SER A 443 -21.87 7.37 39.05
N LYS A 444 -21.14 8.46 39.28
CA LYS A 444 -20.93 9.00 40.61
C LYS A 444 -22.16 9.76 41.05
#